data_AF-R1ECH0-F1
#
_entry.id   AF-R1ECH0-F1
#
_cell.length_a   1.000
_cell.length_b   1.000
_cell.length_c   1.000
_cell.angle_alpha   90.00
_cell.angle_beta   90.00
_cell.angle_gamma   90.00
#
_symmetry.space_group_name_H-M   'P 1'
#
loop_
_entity.id
_entity.type
_entity.pdbx_description
1 polymer ?
#
loop_
_entity_poly.entity_id
_entity_poly.type
_entity_poly.pdbx_seq_one_letter_code
_entity_poly.pdbx_strand_id
1 'polypeptide(L)' 'KMAVVRLPDGTLWVHSPVELDSALRDALAALGPVRHVVTPNTEHQKYASDWLREYPEATGYSCPGLRE' A
#
# COMPACT_ATOMS: atom_id res chain seq x y z
N LYS A 1 2.84 -8.43 -8.52
CA LYS A 1 2.62 -7.19 -9.31
C LYS A 1 1.75 -6.26 -8.48
N MET A 2 2.04 -4.97 -8.49
CA MET A 2 1.32 -3.95 -7.72
C MET A 2 0.64 -2.98 -8.69
N ALA A 3 -0.45 -2.35 -8.25
CA ALA A 3 -1.07 -1.23 -8.95
C ALA A 3 -1.25 -0.04 -7.99
N VAL A 4 -1.14 1.17 -8.54
CA VAL A 4 -1.33 2.43 -7.82
C VAL A 4 -2.40 3.23 -8.56
N VAL A 5 -3.38 3.74 -7.81
CA VAL A 5 -4.45 4.60 -8.33
C VAL A 5 -4.43 5.91 -7.56
N ARG A 6 -4.41 7.03 -8.28
CA ARG A 6 -4.58 8.37 -7.67
C ARG A 6 -6.06 8.69 -7.58
N LEU A 7 -6.52 8.99 -6.36
CA LEU A 7 -7.91 9.34 -6.06
C LEU A 7 -8.18 10.82 -6.34
N PRO A 8 -9.46 11.25 -6.46
CA PRO A 8 -9.82 12.64 -6.74
C PRO A 8 -9.31 13.66 -5.71
N ASP A 9 -9.09 13.24 -4.47
CA ASP A 9 -8.52 14.05 -3.39
C ASP A 9 -6.99 14.18 -3.46
N GLY A 10 -6.36 13.54 -4.46
CA GLY A 10 -4.91 13.55 -4.67
C GLY A 10 -4.15 12.47 -3.90
N THR A 11 -4.83 11.66 -3.09
CA THR A 11 -4.23 10.56 -2.33
C THR A 11 -4.05 9.30 -3.20
N LEU A 12 -3.25 8.35 -2.71
CA LEU A 12 -2.97 7.11 -3.43
C LEU A 12 -3.61 5.90 -2.75
N TRP A 13 -4.21 5.06 -3.59
CA TRP A 13 -4.67 3.72 -3.29
C TRP A 13 -3.72 2.70 -3.92
N VAL A 14 -3.18 1.81 -3.11
CA VAL A 14 -2.20 0.80 -3.50
C VAL A 14 -2.81 -0.59 -3.36
N HIS A 15 -2.69 -1.39 -4.42
CA HIS A 15 -3.18 -2.76 -4.45
C HIS A 15 -2.04 -3.74 -4.70
N SER A 16 -2.04 -4.85 -3.95
CA SER A 16 -1.00 -5.89 -4.01
C SER A 16 0.39 -5.29 -3.73
N PRO A 17 0.63 -4.71 -2.54
CA PRO A 17 1.92 -4.12 -2.20
C PRO A 17 3.06 -5.14 -2.40
N VAL A 18 4.20 -4.61 -2.82
CA VAL A 18 5.46 -5.34 -3.00
C VAL A 18 6.49 -4.78 -2.04
N GLU A 19 7.73 -5.26 -2.11
CA GLU A 19 8.84 -4.67 -1.36
C GLU A 19 8.93 -3.16 -1.61
N LEU A 20 9.06 -2.40 -0.52
CA LEU A 20 9.09 -0.95 -0.54
C LEU A 20 10.53 -0.44 -0.57
N ASP A 21 11.12 -0.39 -1.76
CA ASP A 21 12.45 0.17 -1.96
C ASP A 21 12.46 1.70 -2.05
N SER A 22 13.64 2.33 -2.11
CA SER A 22 13.76 3.78 -2.22
C SER A 22 13.17 4.34 -3.53
N ALA A 23 13.39 3.65 -4.65
CA ALA A 23 12.92 4.11 -5.95
C ALA A 23 11.38 4.13 -6.02
N LEU A 24 10.73 3.12 -5.43
CA LEU A 24 9.29 3.05 -5.32
C LEU A 24 8.74 4.14 -4.40
N ARG A 25 9.40 4.42 -3.27
CA ARG A 25 9.01 5.51 -2.36
C ARG A 25 9.07 6.87 -3.06
N ASP A 26 10.14 7.14 -3.79
CA ASP A 26 10.31 8.39 -4.54
C ASP A 26 9.23 8.53 -5.63
N ALA A 27 8.93 7.45 -6.34
CA ALA A 27 7.87 7.42 -7.35
C ALA A 27 6.48 7.66 -6.73
N LEU A 28 6.18 7.07 -5.58
CA LEU A 28 4.92 7.30 -4.85
C LEU A 28 4.84 8.74 -4.35
N ALA A 29 5.91 9.28 -3.77
CA ALA A 29 5.97 10.65 -3.28
C ALA A 29 5.71 11.69 -4.39
N ALA A 30 6.15 11.42 -5.61
CA ALA A 30 5.87 12.26 -6.77
C ALA A 30 4.39 12.23 -7.22
N LEU A 31 3.66 11.16 -6.91
CA LEU A 31 2.26 10.97 -7.28
C LEU A 31 1.27 11.52 -6.24
N GLY A 32 1.60 11.38 -4.96
CA GLY A 32 0.77 11.86 -3.84
C GLY A 32 0.93 11.02 -2.56
N PRO A 33 0.27 11.42 -1.46
CA PRO A 33 0.33 10.69 -0.20
C PRO A 33 -0.43 9.36 -0.27
N VAL A 34 0.20 8.27 0.16
CA VAL A 34 -0.47 6.96 0.30
C VAL A 34 -1.45 7.00 1.47
N ARG A 35 -2.70 6.58 1.21
CA ARG A 35 -3.78 6.53 2.21
C ARG A 35 -4.49 5.20 2.31
N HIS A 36 -4.34 4.33 1.31
CA HIS A 36 -5.00 3.03 1.30
C HIS A 36 -4.05 1.96 0.78
N VAL A 37 -3.87 0.88 1.54
CA VAL A 37 -3.03 -0.25 1.17
C VAL A 37 -3.86 -1.52 1.24
N VAL A 38 -4.03 -2.21 0.11
CA VAL A 38 -4.88 -3.41 -0.01
C VAL A 38 -4.03 -4.65 -0.26
N THR A 39 -4.13 -5.64 0.63
CA THR A 39 -3.52 -6.97 0.47
C THR A 39 -4.58 -8.02 0.08
N PRO A 40 -4.66 -8.38 -1.21
CA PRO A 40 -5.73 -9.26 -1.71
C PRO A 40 -5.45 -10.76 -1.49
N ASN A 41 -4.30 -11.13 -0.92
CA ASN A 41 -3.94 -12.50 -0.59
C ASN A 41 -2.82 -12.54 0.47
N THR A 42 -2.50 -13.75 0.95
CA THR A 42 -1.44 -14.02 1.94
C THR A 42 -0.05 -13.57 1.48
N GLU A 43 0.31 -13.76 0.20
CA GLU A 43 1.64 -13.44 -0.33
C GLU A 43 1.98 -11.94 -0.27
N HIS A 44 0.97 -11.08 -0.41
CA HIS A 44 1.15 -9.63 -0.28
C HIS A 44 1.09 -9.12 1.17
N GLN A 45 0.57 -9.94 2.10
CA GLN A 45 0.51 -9.60 3.52
C GLN A 45 1.90 -9.35 4.13
N LYS A 46 2.93 -10.07 3.65
CA LYS A 46 4.30 -9.94 4.16
C LYS A 46 4.88 -8.53 4.03
N TYR A 47 4.40 -7.75 3.05
CA TYR A 47 4.82 -6.36 2.85
C TYR A 47 3.94 -5.36 3.59
N ALA A 48 2.75 -5.75 4.05
CA ALA A 48 1.78 -4.84 4.66
C ALA A 48 2.36 -4.09 5.86
N SER A 49 3.13 -4.78 6.72
CA SER A 49 3.70 -4.17 7.92
C SER A 49 4.71 -3.05 7.60
N ASP A 50 5.55 -3.24 6.58
CA ASP A 50 6.53 -2.22 6.18
C ASP A 50 5.83 -1.02 5.54
N TRP A 51 4.79 -1.27 4.73
CA TRP A 51 3.97 -0.22 4.15
C TRP A 51 3.22 0.61 5.19
N LEU A 52 2.59 -0.03 6.18
CA LEU A 52 1.87 0.69 7.24
C LEU A 52 2.83 1.39 8.23
N ARG A 53 4.09 0.94 8.32
CA ARG A 53 5.13 1.63 9.09
C ARG A 53 5.63 2.89 8.37
N GLU A 54 5.88 2.81 7.07
CA GLU A 54 6.32 3.96 6.25
C GLU A 54 5.18 4.98 6.06
N TYR A 55 3.95 4.51 5.90
CA TYR A 55 2.76 5.34 5.70
C TYR A 55 1.78 5.17 6.87
N PRO A 56 2.07 5.76 8.05
CA PRO A 56 1.26 5.58 9.26
C PRO A 56 -0.16 6.17 9.14
N GLU A 57 -0.38 7.08 8.20
CA GLU A 57 -1.70 7.64 7.88
C GLU A 57 -2.52 6.75 6.92
N ALA A 58 -1.95 5.66 6.42
CA ALA A 58 -2.64 4.76 5.51
C ALA A 58 -3.51 3.74 6.26
N THR A 59 -4.71 3.49 5.74
CA THR A 59 -5.57 2.40 6.20
C THR A 59 -5.19 1.12 5.46
N GLY A 60 -4.90 0.06 6.23
CA GLY A 60 -4.67 -1.28 5.71
C GLY A 60 -5.97 -2.06 5.52
N TYR A 61 -6.15 -2.66 4.34
CA TYR A 61 -7.28 -3.54 4.03
C TYR A 61 -6.74 -4.93 3.70
N SER A 62 -7.07 -5.92 4.52
CA SER A 62 -6.68 -7.31 4.32
C SER A 62 -7.90 -8.18 4.01
N CYS A 63 -7.66 -9.33 3.37
CA CYS A 63 -8.72 -10.30 3.14
C CYS A 63 -9.31 -10.81 4.47
N PRO A 64 -10.64 -10.96 4.60
CA PRO A 64 -11.29 -11.41 5.83
C PRO A 64 -10.83 -12.78 6.34
N GLY A 65 -10.35 -13.65 5.44
CA GLY A 65 -9.79 -14.96 5.76
C GLY A 65 -8.37 -14.95 6.34
N LEU A 66 -7.77 -13.76 6.51
CA LEU A 66 -6.46 -13.53 7.14
C LEU A 66 -6.59 -12.88 8.53
N ARG A 67 -7.75 -13.02 9.18
CA ARG A 67 -7.88 -12.72 10.61
C ARG A 67 -7.10 -13.78 11.40
N GLU A 68 -5.91 -13.41 11.86
CA GLU A 68 -5.40 -13.88 13.15
C GLU A 68 -5.89 -12.94 14.25
#